data_AF-A0A8H4AEV2-F1
#
_entry.id   AF-A0A8H4AEV2-F1
#
_cell.length_a   1.000
_cell.length_b   1.000
_cell.length_c   1.000
_cell.angle_alpha   90.00
_cell.angle_beta   90.00
_cell.angle_gamma   90.00
#
_symmetry.space_group_name_H-M   'P 1'
#
loop_
_entity.id
_entity.type
_entity.pdbx_description
1 polymer ?
#
loop_
_entity_poly.entity_id
_entity_poly.type
_entity_poly.pdbx_seq_one_letter_code
_entity_poly.pdbx_strand_id
1 'polypeptide(L)'
;MPDQRNIEKSPEGVVILDYNDILTNVDVSDAIEEAFGTHPHCLGIILIKHLPKDYSEKRTRLLRLASVFATLPEDIKNKTVHKESLYSFGWSCGKEVMGGKLGNCLSEHHTEF
;
A
#
# COMPACT_ATOMS: atom_id res chain seq x y z
N MET A 1 21.04 -30.80 7.12
CA MET A 1 21.02 -29.82 6.02
C MET A 1 19.64 -29.20 6.07
N PRO A 2 19.47 -27.89 6.37
CA PRO A 2 18.14 -27.30 6.29
C PRO A 2 17.72 -27.33 4.83
N ASP A 3 16.50 -27.80 4.62
CA ASP A 3 15.83 -27.98 3.34
C ASP A 3 15.71 -26.61 2.66
N GLN A 4 16.55 -26.35 1.66
CA GLN A 4 16.57 -25.09 0.94
C GLN A 4 15.33 -25.05 0.04
N ARG A 5 14.21 -24.66 0.63
CA ARG A 5 12.95 -24.51 -0.10
C ARG A 5 13.18 -23.43 -1.16
N ASN A 6 12.98 -23.78 -2.43
CA ASN A 6 13.09 -22.82 -3.52
C ASN A 6 12.10 -21.68 -3.26
N ILE A 7 12.62 -20.49 -2.92
CA ILE A 7 11.84 -19.28 -2.73
C ILE A 7 11.33 -18.83 -4.10
N GLU A 8 10.02 -18.78 -4.27
CA GLU A 8 9.39 -18.29 -5.49
C GLU A 8 9.60 -16.77 -5.61
N LYS A 9 9.98 -16.32 -6.81
CA LYS A 9 10.19 -14.90 -7.11
C LYS A 9 9.55 -14.52 -8.44
N SER A 10 9.12 -13.26 -8.55
CA SER A 10 8.75 -12.65 -9.83
C SER A 10 9.99 -12.46 -10.72
N PRO A 11 9.83 -12.17 -12.03
CA PRO A 11 10.95 -11.82 -12.91
C PRO A 11 11.79 -10.65 -12.42
N GLU A 12 11.19 -9.73 -11.66
CA GLU A 12 11.82 -8.57 -11.05
C GLU A 12 12.51 -8.89 -9.72
N GLY A 13 12.42 -10.13 -9.22
CA GLY A 13 13.04 -10.57 -7.97
C GLY A 13 12.16 -10.41 -6.73
N VAL A 14 10.89 -10.03 -6.86
CA VAL A 14 9.97 -9.90 -5.72
C VAL A 14 9.66 -11.28 -5.16
N VAL A 15 9.88 -11.50 -3.87
CA VAL A 15 9.53 -12.74 -3.18
C VAL A 15 8.01 -12.91 -3.15
N ILE A 16 7.54 -14.11 -3.51
CA ILE A 16 6.12 -14.46 -3.57
C ILE A 16 5.82 -15.53 -2.52
N LEU A 17 4.82 -15.29 -1.68
CA LEU A 17 4.30 -16.26 -0.70
C LEU A 17 2.84 -16.61 -0.99
N ASP A 18 2.45 -17.84 -0.65
CA ASP A 18 1.04 -18.22 -0.65
C ASP A 18 0.35 -17.74 0.63
N TYR A 19 -0.87 -17.25 0.50
CA TYR A 19 -1.68 -16.86 1.64
C TYR A 19 -1.89 -18.01 2.65
N ASN A 20 -2.01 -19.27 2.17
CA ASN A 20 -2.23 -20.42 3.04
C ASN A 20 -1.00 -20.78 3.88
N ASP A 21 0.22 -20.52 3.38
CA ASP A 21 1.46 -20.75 4.14
C ASP A 21 1.50 -19.88 5.39
N ILE A 22 1.01 -18.63 5.27
CA ILE A 22 0.89 -17.69 6.39
C ILE A 22 -0.19 -18.16 7.38
N LEU A 23 -1.35 -18.58 6.88
CA LEU A 23 -2.45 -19.04 7.73
C LEU A 23 -2.11 -20.32 8.51
N THR A 24 -1.35 -21.22 7.91
CA THR A 24 -0.99 -22.52 8.50
C THR A 24 0.31 -22.48 9.28
N ASN A 25 0.90 -21.29 9.44
CA ASN A 25 2.12 -21.05 10.21
C ASN A 25 3.31 -21.88 9.68
N VAL A 26 3.39 -22.04 8.36
CA VAL A 26 4.57 -22.58 7.69
C VAL A 26 5.74 -21.63 7.97
N ASP A 27 6.89 -22.19 8.32
CA ASP A 27 8.10 -21.39 8.52
C ASP A 27 8.55 -20.78 7.19
N VAL A 28 8.42 -19.45 7.06
CA VAL A 28 8.79 -18.66 5.88
C VAL A 28 9.98 -17.74 6.16
N SER A 29 10.77 -18.03 7.21
CA SER A 29 11.87 -17.15 7.67
C SER A 29 12.87 -16.83 6.56
N ASP A 30 13.29 -17.83 5.78
CA ASP A 30 14.23 -17.64 4.66
C ASP A 30 13.66 -16.70 3.57
N ALA A 31 12.35 -16.77 3.32
CA ALA A 31 11.68 -15.90 2.36
C ALA A 31 11.58 -14.45 2.87
N ILE A 32 11.40 -14.27 4.19
CA ILE A 32 11.43 -12.96 4.83
C ILE A 32 12.84 -12.36 4.75
N GLU A 33 13.88 -13.16 5.03
CA GLU A 33 15.27 -12.71 4.92
C GLU A 33 15.64 -12.33 3.48
N GLU A 34 15.22 -13.12 2.50
CA GLU A 34 15.45 -12.81 1.08
C GLU A 34 14.74 -11.51 0.65
N ALA A 35 13.53 -11.26 1.16
CA ALA A 35 12.77 -10.07 0.80
C ALA A 35 13.24 -8.79 1.49
N PHE A 36 13.55 -8.87 2.80
CA PHE A 36 13.80 -7.72 3.67
C PHE A 36 15.24 -7.67 4.23
N GLY A 37 16.12 -8.56 3.77
CA GLY A 37 17.52 -8.60 4.19
C GLY A 37 18.29 -7.34 3.80
N THR A 38 19.54 -7.27 4.25
CA THR A 38 20.41 -6.10 4.03
C THR A 38 21.15 -6.15 2.69
N HIS A 39 20.95 -7.21 1.90
CA HIS A 39 21.66 -7.36 0.63
C HIS A 39 21.09 -6.40 -0.42
N PRO A 40 21.90 -5.93 -1.39
CA PRO A 40 21.44 -4.99 -2.42
C PRO A 40 20.32 -5.53 -3.33
N HIS A 41 20.11 -6.84 -3.38
CA HIS A 41 19.04 -7.46 -4.18
C HIS A 41 17.72 -7.57 -3.42
N CYS A 42 17.71 -7.38 -2.10
CA CYS A 42 16.50 -7.42 -1.29
C CYS A 42 15.66 -6.17 -1.59
N LEU A 43 14.45 -6.37 -2.09
CA LEU A 43 13.59 -5.27 -2.54
C LEU A 43 12.81 -4.59 -1.40
N GLY A 44 12.77 -5.20 -0.22
CA GLY A 44 11.99 -4.71 0.93
C GLY A 44 10.48 -4.88 0.76
N ILE A 45 10.04 -5.80 -0.10
CA ILE A 45 8.62 -6.09 -0.36
C ILE A 45 8.40 -7.59 -0.56
N ILE A 46 7.21 -8.07 -0.20
CA ILE A 46 6.72 -9.42 -0.48
C ILE A 46 5.36 -9.31 -1.18
N LEU A 47 5.11 -10.19 -2.13
CA LEU A 47 3.79 -10.37 -2.75
C LEU A 47 3.09 -11.61 -2.18
N ILE A 48 1.84 -11.44 -1.76
CA ILE A 48 1.00 -12.56 -1.32
C ILE A 48 0.04 -12.95 -2.43
N LYS A 49 0.08 -14.22 -2.87
CA LYS A 49 -0.83 -14.77 -3.87
C LYS A 49 -1.88 -15.69 -3.24
N HIS A 50 -2.89 -16.03 -4.04
CA HIS A 50 -4.02 -16.89 -3.63
C HIS A 50 -4.78 -16.40 -2.39
N LEU A 51 -4.96 -15.08 -2.29
CA LEU A 51 -5.83 -14.46 -1.30
C LEU A 51 -7.27 -15.03 -1.37
N PRO A 52 -8.04 -14.94 -0.27
CA PRO A 52 -9.45 -15.35 -0.26
C PRO A 52 -10.25 -14.68 -1.39
N LYS A 53 -11.17 -15.43 -2.01
CA LYS A 53 -11.87 -15.01 -3.24
C LYS A 53 -12.64 -13.69 -3.10
N ASP A 54 -13.10 -13.36 -1.90
CA ASP A 54 -13.83 -12.14 -1.58
C ASP A 54 -12.95 -10.87 -1.62
N TYR A 55 -11.62 -10.99 -1.58
CA TYR A 55 -10.71 -9.84 -1.70
C TYR A 55 -10.83 -9.14 -3.07
N SER A 56 -11.04 -9.89 -4.15
CA SER A 56 -11.19 -9.31 -5.49
C SER A 56 -12.42 -8.41 -5.59
N GLU A 57 -13.54 -8.87 -5.04
CA GLU A 57 -14.79 -8.11 -4.98
C GLU A 57 -14.64 -6.87 -4.08
N LYS A 58 -14.09 -7.05 -2.87
CA LYS A 58 -13.82 -5.95 -1.93
C LYS A 58 -12.92 -4.89 -2.54
N ARG A 59 -11.83 -5.29 -3.21
CA ARG A 59 -10.90 -4.39 -3.91
C ARG A 59 -11.63 -3.58 -4.97
N THR A 60 -12.44 -4.24 -5.80
CA THR A 60 -13.20 -3.57 -6.86
C THR A 60 -14.16 -2.52 -6.31
N ARG A 61 -14.93 -2.89 -5.29
CA ARG A 61 -15.86 -1.97 -4.62
C ARG A 61 -15.11 -0.81 -3.95
N LEU A 62 -14.02 -1.09 -3.24
CA LEU A 62 -13.22 -0.09 -2.54
C LEU A 62 -12.61 0.92 -3.51
N LEU A 63 -11.96 0.46 -4.59
CA LEU A 63 -11.32 1.34 -5.56
C LEU A 63 -12.34 2.22 -6.30
N ARG A 64 -13.53 1.69 -6.58
CA ARG A 64 -14.63 2.49 -7.14
C ARG A 64 -15.07 3.58 -6.17
N LEU A 65 -15.28 3.24 -4.90
CA LEU A 65 -15.68 4.23 -3.87
C LEU A 65 -14.59 5.27 -3.64
N ALA A 66 -13.32 4.86 -3.60
CA ALA A 66 -12.18 5.76 -3.46
C ALA A 66 -12.09 6.75 -4.64
N SER A 67 -12.30 6.27 -5.87
CA SER A 67 -12.35 7.12 -7.07
C SER A 67 -13.49 8.13 -7.00
N VAL A 68 -14.71 7.70 -6.66
CA VAL A 68 -15.87 8.61 -6.49
C VAL A 68 -15.60 9.64 -5.40
N PHE A 69 -15.05 9.22 -4.26
CA PHE A 69 -14.72 10.12 -3.16
C PHE A 69 -13.69 11.18 -3.56
N ALA A 70 -12.62 10.78 -4.28
CA ALA A 70 -11.58 11.70 -4.73
C ALA A 70 -12.11 12.77 -5.70
N THR A 71 -13.18 12.48 -6.44
CA THR A 71 -13.85 13.43 -7.36
C THR A 71 -14.87 14.36 -6.69
N LEU A 72 -15.14 14.19 -5.40
CA LEU A 72 -16.06 15.08 -4.69
C LEU A 72 -15.47 16.50 -4.59
N PRO A 73 -16.34 17.53 -4.48
CA PRO A 73 -15.93 18.91 -4.23
C PRO A 73 -15.03 19.03 -2.99
N GLU A 74 -14.12 20.01 -3.01
CA GLU A 74 -13.11 20.19 -1.97
C GLU A 74 -13.73 20.50 -0.60
N ASP A 75 -14.84 21.24 -0.55
CA ASP A 75 -15.59 21.53 0.68
C ASP A 75 -16.16 20.26 1.33
N ILE A 76 -16.54 19.26 0.53
CA ILE A 76 -17.01 17.97 1.01
C ILE A 76 -15.85 17.13 1.54
N LYS A 77 -14.75 17.02 0.78
CA LYS A 77 -13.56 16.27 1.21
C LYS A 77 -12.91 16.88 2.45
N ASN A 78 -12.92 18.21 2.57
CA ASN A 78 -12.36 18.90 3.74
C ASN A 78 -13.12 18.59 5.05
N LYS A 79 -14.38 18.14 5.00
CA LYS A 79 -15.13 17.69 6.19
C LYS A 79 -14.58 16.40 6.79
N THR A 80 -13.84 15.62 6.02
CA THR A 80 -13.22 14.38 6.49
C THR A 80 -11.75 14.56 6.82
N VAL A 81 -11.22 15.79 6.83
CA VAL A 81 -9.84 16.06 7.27
C VAL A 81 -9.77 15.87 8.78
N HIS A 82 -8.76 15.12 9.25
CA HIS A 82 -8.53 14.93 10.67
C HIS A 82 -7.13 15.44 11.05
N LYS A 83 -7.08 16.67 11.59
CA LYS A 83 -5.82 17.37 11.89
C LYS A 83 -5.15 16.82 13.14
N GLU A 84 -5.95 16.33 14.07
CA GLU A 84 -5.56 15.82 15.38
C GLU A 84 -4.72 14.55 15.25
N SER A 85 -4.94 13.77 14.19
CA SER A 85 -4.09 12.63 13.83
C SER A 85 -2.91 13.02 12.95
N LEU A 86 -2.54 14.30 12.89
CA LEU A 86 -1.50 14.81 11.98
C LEU A 86 -1.73 14.38 10.52
N TYR A 87 -3.00 14.37 10.09
CA TYR A 87 -3.44 13.93 8.76
C TYR A 87 -3.21 12.44 8.46
N SER A 88 -2.84 11.60 9.44
CA SER A 88 -2.76 10.14 9.27
C SER A 88 -4.13 9.46 9.12
N PHE A 89 -5.22 10.21 9.22
CA PHE A 89 -6.58 9.74 9.01
C PHE A 89 -7.38 10.76 8.21
N GLY A 90 -8.29 10.29 7.36
CA GLY A 90 -9.16 11.17 6.58
C GLY A 90 -8.55 11.71 5.29
N TRP A 91 -9.09 12.82 4.76
CA TRP A 91 -8.58 13.46 3.54
C TRP A 91 -7.33 14.27 3.85
N SER A 92 -6.23 14.03 3.14
CA SER A 92 -4.96 14.71 3.41
C SER A 92 -4.36 15.48 2.23
N CYS A 93 -4.82 15.38 0.97
CA CYS A 93 -4.23 16.00 -0.26
C CYS A 93 -2.90 16.76 -0.02
N GLY A 94 -1.77 16.05 0.04
CA GLY A 94 -0.43 16.65 0.16
C GLY A 94 -0.10 17.35 1.51
N LYS A 95 -1.06 17.51 2.41
CA LYS A 95 -0.91 18.15 3.74
C LYS A 95 -0.13 17.28 4.74
N GLU A 96 0.29 16.07 4.35
CA GLU A 96 1.09 15.18 5.19
C GLU A 96 2.49 15.79 5.39
N VAL A 97 2.79 16.13 6.63
CA VAL A 97 4.05 16.79 7.00
C VAL A 97 5.07 15.70 7.37
N MET A 98 5.85 15.25 6.40
CA MET A 98 6.97 14.35 6.64
C MET A 98 8.25 15.19 6.77
N GLY A 99 8.66 15.51 8.01
CA GLY A 99 9.87 16.29 8.28
C GLY A 99 9.69 17.82 8.40
N GLY A 100 8.48 18.32 8.66
CA GLY A 100 8.24 19.74 9.01
C GLY A 100 7.97 20.70 7.84
N LYS A 101 7.86 20.21 6.60
CA LYS A 101 7.40 21.01 5.46
C LYS A 101 6.08 20.47 4.91
N LEU A 102 5.11 21.38 4.72
CA LEU A 102 3.83 21.11 4.08
C LEU A 102 4.05 20.88 2.58
N GLY A 103 3.54 19.78 2.04
CA GLY A 103 3.34 19.65 0.61
C GLY A 103 2.11 20.45 0.21
N ASN A 104 2.26 21.48 -0.62
CA ASN A 104 1.10 22.19 -1.14
C ASN A 104 0.46 21.37 -2.28
N CYS A 105 -0.83 21.04 -2.17
CA CYS A 105 -1.61 20.63 -3.34
C CYS A 105 -1.75 21.85 -4.26
N LEU A 106 -1.19 21.78 -5.46
CA LEU A 106 -1.43 22.76 -6.52
C LEU A 106 -2.88 22.60 -7.00
N SER A 107 -3.76 23.47 -6.54
CA SER A 107 -5.08 23.67 -7.12
C SER A 107 -5.33 25.16 -7.31
N GLU A 108 -4.63 25.76 -8.26
CA GLU A 108 -5.06 27.02 -8.89
C GLU A 108 -5.19 26.78 -10.39
N HIS A 109 -6.31 26.18 -10.80
CA HIS A 109 -6.82 26.42 -12.14
C HIS A 109 -7.61 27.73 -12.10
N HIS A 110 -6.90 28.84 -12.29
CA HIS A 110 -7.51 30.09 -12.65
C HIS A 110 -7.87 30.00 -14.14
N THR A 111 -9.12 29.65 -14.44
CA THR A 111 -9.71 29.95 -15.76
C THR A 111 -9.93 31.45 -15.81
N GLU A 112 -9.11 32.15 -16.59
CA GLU A 112 -9.45 33.43 -17.20
C GLU A 112 -9.61 33.20 -18.72
N PHE A 113 -10.62 33.86 -19.28
CA PHE A 113 -11.07 33.76 -20.67
C PHE A 113 -10.04 34.29 -21.68
#